data_AF-A0A0C3QLH7-F1
#
_entry.id   AF-A0A0C3QLH7-F1
#
_cell.length_a   1.000
_cell.length_b   1.000
_cell.length_c   1.000
_cell.angle_alpha   90.00
_cell.angle_beta   90.00
_cell.angle_gamma   90.00
#
_symmetry.space_group_name_H-M   'P 1'
#
loop_
_entity.id
_entity.type
_entity.pdbx_description
1 polymer ?
#
loop_
_entity_poly.entity_id
_entity_poly.type
_entity_poly.pdbx_seq_one_letter_code
_entity_poly.pdbx_strand_id
1 'polypeptide(L)'
;MEDSIPSTSSGRNGVHDEDAKSPPRAKNAKPQTSPSLVYASYNNLVSLANAQEGLMESGKKLVWRDPGEPPVILETLKECLLYALRGGSRAAGLAYGIRAGINIFLTLFTLFKRPRKFRFALIRHALFGEEPRRFAAMLGIFAALYKFILNSLPILIRRWTYLRETGFHTPPEDTNGERDLEANDDDSPLEMKSRRQKLSSQLTKLASTLLDSAISSPSSSQQPPHLSSSTQASLQLAREKGYKFDAWHAALAGSIAAGVAILFERPKSRTAVGQQMFVRGLQGLYNAWSRKTGIVIPYGSVIVFWLCCGQILYSFLLNPHTLSPTYDAWIQSMSNAPLEAILMNRSLVNTGKFDPELLQTIVDGRSKPWKAAGPSTITSASLAGMKEQLKLARQGIFGPQVVSCEALHPHGDACLPNVFVKVVECSRMLLPVYGALYLIPAILFKRKALLKQPLHSALRIIIGTVRSSTFIGVFVGILQAGFCILRNLNSPNLPPKYRELGKRLAGSQLYWWFFSSLSGLSLLVEDKHRREELAMYVLPKAGESAWITFREEVLGIKTRRKGAWKADVALSSLGMGMVMTIYQTNPAALSGLVRRILYQFIGPN
;
A
#
# COMPACT_ATOMS: atom_id res chain seq x y z
N MET A 1 -4.29 -43.17 60.30
CA MET A 1 -5.50 -42.61 60.92
C MET A 1 -6.67 -43.04 60.07
N GLU A 2 -7.47 -43.97 60.62
CA GLU A 2 -8.94 -44.11 60.53
C GLU A 2 -9.63 -43.83 59.16
N ASP A 3 -10.61 -44.59 58.68
CA ASP A 3 -11.34 -45.76 59.18
C ASP A 3 -12.25 -46.33 58.06
N SER A 4 -12.61 -47.62 58.20
CA SER A 4 -13.87 -48.29 57.82
C SER A 4 -14.58 -48.16 56.42
N ILE A 5 -14.56 -49.27 55.62
CA ILE A 5 -15.70 -50.21 55.25
C ILE A 5 -16.96 -49.66 54.48
N PRO A 6 -17.75 -50.44 53.65
CA PRO A 6 -17.61 -51.81 53.07
C PRO A 6 -17.97 -52.04 51.56
N SER A 7 -17.59 -53.23 51.07
CA SER A 7 -18.31 -54.22 50.19
C SER A 7 -18.91 -53.78 48.85
N THR A 8 -18.64 -54.49 47.74
CA THR A 8 -19.23 -55.82 47.46
C THR A 8 -18.42 -56.62 46.44
N SER A 9 -18.54 -57.94 46.59
CA SER A 9 -17.79 -59.03 45.98
C SER A 9 -18.42 -59.58 44.70
N SER A 10 -17.58 -60.29 43.92
CA SER A 10 -17.85 -61.44 43.03
C SER A 10 -17.12 -61.23 41.70
N GLY A 11 -16.19 -62.06 41.24
CA GLY A 11 -15.71 -63.35 41.68
C GLY A 11 -15.09 -64.05 40.46
N ARG A 12 -13.82 -64.49 40.60
CA ARG A 12 -13.17 -65.68 39.99
C ARG A 12 -11.69 -65.46 39.67
N ASN A 13 -10.90 -65.71 40.71
CA ASN A 13 -9.75 -66.61 40.79
C ASN A 13 -8.98 -66.89 39.48
N GLY A 14 -7.87 -66.17 39.32
CA GLY A 14 -6.59 -66.77 38.96
C GLY A 14 -5.79 -67.04 40.24
N VAL A 15 -5.05 -68.15 40.26
CA VAL A 15 -4.09 -68.63 41.26
C VAL A 15 -3.26 -69.65 40.47
N HIS A 16 -1.94 -69.74 40.47
CA HIS A 16 -0.74 -69.10 41.02
C HIS A 16 0.39 -69.93 40.30
N ASP A 17 1.67 -69.57 40.14
CA ASP A 17 2.60 -68.94 41.05
C ASP A 17 3.91 -68.59 40.30
N GLU A 18 4.72 -67.81 41.01
CA GLU A 18 6.07 -67.31 40.71
C GLU A 18 7.11 -68.41 40.42
N ASP A 19 8.15 -68.10 39.63
CA ASP A 19 9.51 -67.95 40.18
C ASP A 19 10.61 -67.71 39.12
N ALA A 20 11.65 -67.02 39.59
CA ALA A 20 12.79 -66.47 38.86
C ALA A 20 13.69 -67.48 38.13
N LYS A 21 14.23 -67.06 36.97
CA LYS A 21 15.54 -67.49 36.43
C LYS A 21 15.96 -66.61 35.24
N SER A 22 17.08 -65.89 35.37
CA SER A 22 17.90 -65.49 34.21
C SER A 22 18.74 -66.70 33.79
N PRO A 23 18.87 -67.05 32.49
CA PRO A 23 19.92 -66.53 31.59
C PRO A 23 19.51 -66.63 30.08
N PRO A 24 20.40 -66.59 29.06
CA PRO A 24 21.69 -65.93 28.89
C PRO A 24 21.71 -64.90 27.73
N ARG A 25 22.81 -64.16 27.66
CA ARG A 25 23.26 -63.26 26.58
C ARG A 25 23.21 -63.94 25.19
N ALA A 26 22.20 -63.60 24.38
CA ALA A 26 22.09 -64.01 22.98
C ALA A 26 22.84 -63.03 22.05
N LYS A 27 23.65 -63.62 21.17
CA LYS A 27 24.53 -62.98 20.19
C LYS A 27 23.72 -62.24 19.12
N ASN A 28 24.24 -61.09 18.68
CA ASN A 28 24.07 -60.44 17.37
C ASN A 28 22.92 -60.96 16.49
N ALA A 29 21.71 -60.43 16.68
CA ALA A 29 20.67 -60.46 15.66
C ALA A 29 20.53 -59.06 15.05
N LYS A 30 20.95 -58.91 13.78
CA LYS A 30 20.60 -57.72 12.98
C LYS A 30 19.07 -57.59 12.99
N PRO A 31 18.50 -56.38 13.17
CA PRO A 31 17.07 -56.20 12.99
C PRO A 31 16.74 -56.51 11.53
N GLN A 32 16.09 -57.65 11.28
CA GLN A 32 15.42 -57.90 10.01
C GLN A 32 14.22 -56.94 9.93
N THR A 33 14.47 -55.72 9.46
CA THR A 33 13.39 -54.84 9.02
C THR A 33 12.73 -55.50 7.84
N SER A 34 11.53 -56.07 8.03
CA SER A 34 10.75 -56.61 6.92
C SER A 34 10.52 -55.48 5.89
N PRO A 35 10.79 -55.72 4.59
CA PRO A 35 10.64 -54.69 3.56
C PRO A 35 9.23 -54.07 3.53
N SER A 36 8.22 -54.83 3.94
CA SER A 36 6.82 -54.40 3.99
C SER A 36 6.55 -53.27 4.99
N LEU A 37 7.25 -53.24 6.14
CA LEU A 37 7.02 -52.24 7.17
C LEU A 37 7.60 -50.87 6.78
N VAL A 38 8.77 -50.88 6.14
CA VAL A 38 9.41 -49.68 5.59
C VAL A 38 8.59 -49.13 4.41
N TYR A 39 8.08 -50.02 3.56
CA TYR A 39 7.21 -49.63 2.43
C TYR A 39 5.87 -49.04 2.92
N ALA A 40 5.29 -49.59 3.98
CA ALA A 40 4.06 -49.05 4.60
C ALA A 40 4.30 -47.68 5.26
N SER A 41 5.42 -47.47 5.95
CA SER A 41 5.79 -46.17 6.53
C SER A 41 6.06 -45.11 5.45
N TYR A 42 6.72 -45.50 4.36
CA TYR A 42 6.94 -44.64 3.19
C TYR A 42 5.62 -44.23 2.53
N ASN A 43 4.71 -45.18 2.29
CA ASN A 43 3.40 -44.87 1.69
C ASN A 43 2.55 -43.98 2.59
N ASN A 44 2.66 -44.12 3.92
CA ASN A 44 1.96 -43.26 4.86
C ASN A 44 2.57 -41.84 4.92
N LEU A 45 3.89 -41.72 4.76
CA LEU A 45 4.56 -40.42 4.61
C LEU A 45 4.20 -39.73 3.30
N VAL A 46 4.13 -40.48 2.20
CA VAL A 46 3.73 -39.97 0.88
C VAL A 46 2.25 -39.58 0.88
N SER A 47 1.36 -40.37 1.50
CA SER A 47 -0.06 -40.02 1.62
C SER A 47 -0.27 -38.78 2.49
N LEU A 48 0.51 -38.61 3.56
CA LEU A 48 0.46 -37.44 4.42
C LEU A 48 1.04 -36.19 3.74
N ALA A 49 2.10 -36.34 2.94
CA ALA A 49 2.63 -35.28 2.10
C ALA A 49 1.62 -34.84 1.02
N ASN A 50 0.98 -35.80 0.34
CA ASN A 50 -0.05 -35.53 -0.67
C ASN A 50 -1.32 -34.90 -0.03
N ALA A 51 -1.71 -35.35 1.16
CA ALA A 51 -2.80 -34.73 1.92
C ALA A 51 -2.46 -33.31 2.36
N GLN A 52 -1.21 -33.06 2.76
CA GLN A 52 -0.71 -31.73 3.09
C GLN A 52 -0.67 -30.82 1.86
N GLU A 53 -0.25 -31.33 0.70
CA GLU A 53 -0.32 -30.59 -0.57
C GLU A 53 -1.75 -30.29 -0.98
N GLY A 54 -2.68 -31.25 -0.87
CA GLY A 54 -4.10 -31.06 -1.12
C GLY A 54 -4.74 -30.02 -0.19
N LEU A 55 -4.37 -30.02 1.09
CA LEU A 55 -4.80 -29.01 2.07
C LEU A 55 -4.17 -27.64 1.82
N MET A 56 -2.90 -27.59 1.40
CA MET A 56 -2.23 -26.34 1.01
C MET A 56 -2.80 -25.77 -0.28
N GLU A 57 -3.15 -26.60 -1.25
CA GLU A 57 -3.83 -26.18 -2.48
C GLU A 57 -5.26 -25.73 -2.21
N SER A 58 -6.01 -26.48 -1.39
CA SER A 58 -7.36 -26.10 -0.97
C SER A 58 -7.34 -24.81 -0.15
N GLY A 59 -6.38 -24.66 0.77
CA GLY A 59 -6.13 -23.44 1.53
C GLY A 59 -5.69 -22.28 0.64
N LYS A 60 -4.86 -22.54 -0.38
CA LYS A 60 -4.52 -21.53 -1.40
C LYS A 60 -5.74 -21.12 -2.21
N LYS A 61 -6.62 -22.03 -2.63
CA LYS A 61 -7.86 -21.72 -3.36
C LYS A 61 -8.90 -21.00 -2.49
N LEU A 62 -8.91 -21.28 -1.18
CA LEU A 62 -9.76 -20.60 -0.20
C LEU A 62 -9.30 -19.15 0.00
N VAL A 63 -7.99 -18.93 0.09
CA VAL A 63 -7.39 -17.61 0.35
C VAL A 63 -7.24 -16.79 -0.93
N TRP A 64 -6.75 -17.40 -2.01
CA TRP A 64 -6.44 -16.79 -3.31
C TRP A 64 -7.45 -17.18 -4.38
N ARG A 65 -7.82 -16.21 -5.22
CA ARG A 65 -8.82 -16.37 -6.27
C ARG A 65 -8.12 -16.79 -7.54
N ASP A 66 -8.61 -17.83 -8.20
CA ASP A 66 -8.01 -18.31 -9.44
C ASP A 66 -8.13 -17.25 -10.54
N PRO A 67 -7.11 -17.07 -11.39
CA PRO A 67 -7.20 -16.15 -12.52
C PRO A 67 -8.29 -16.59 -13.50
N GLY A 68 -9.23 -15.71 -13.83
CA GLY A 68 -10.26 -15.98 -14.84
C GLY A 68 -11.51 -16.73 -14.36
N GLU A 69 -11.87 -16.62 -13.07
CA GLU A 69 -13.16 -17.16 -12.60
C GLU A 69 -14.31 -16.52 -13.42
N PRO A 70 -15.31 -17.30 -13.88
CA PRO A 70 -16.41 -16.74 -14.65
C PRO A 70 -17.30 -15.83 -13.78
N PRO A 71 -17.88 -14.77 -14.36
CA PRO A 71 -18.86 -13.93 -13.65
C PRO A 71 -20.11 -14.77 -13.29
N VAL A 72 -20.73 -14.43 -12.16
CA VAL A 72 -21.92 -15.12 -11.64
C VAL A 72 -23.16 -14.35 -12.05
N ILE A 73 -24.11 -15.01 -12.69
CA ILE A 73 -25.41 -14.40 -13.03
C ILE A 73 -26.31 -14.47 -11.79
N LEU A 74 -26.87 -13.32 -11.40
CA LEU A 74 -27.73 -13.17 -10.23
C LEU A 74 -29.08 -12.61 -10.69
N GLU A 75 -30.19 -13.24 -10.29
CA GLU A 75 -31.53 -12.85 -10.73
C GLU A 75 -32.35 -12.24 -9.58
N THR A 76 -32.08 -12.65 -8.33
CA THR A 76 -32.85 -12.19 -7.16
C THR A 76 -32.03 -11.34 -6.19
N LEU A 77 -32.71 -10.46 -5.43
CA LEU A 77 -32.08 -9.67 -4.37
C LEU A 77 -31.49 -10.54 -3.26
N LYS A 78 -32.12 -11.69 -2.96
CA LYS A 78 -31.64 -12.65 -1.95
C LYS A 78 -30.32 -13.29 -2.39
N GLU A 79 -30.22 -13.69 -3.65
CA GLU A 79 -28.97 -14.19 -4.23
C GLU A 79 -27.87 -13.12 -4.23
N CYS A 80 -28.22 -11.87 -4.55
CA CYS A 80 -27.28 -10.74 -4.46
C CYS A 80 -26.74 -10.55 -3.04
N LEU A 81 -27.61 -10.62 -2.02
CA LEU A 81 -27.21 -10.51 -0.62
C LEU A 81 -26.30 -11.67 -0.20
N LEU A 82 -26.66 -12.91 -0.55
CA LEU A 82 -25.87 -14.09 -0.19
C LEU A 82 -24.50 -14.09 -0.90
N TYR A 83 -24.46 -13.69 -2.17
CA TYR A 83 -23.21 -13.49 -2.92
C TYR A 83 -22.34 -12.40 -2.29
N ALA A 84 -22.94 -11.28 -1.92
CA ALA A 84 -22.26 -10.18 -1.24
C ALA A 84 -21.67 -10.59 0.12
N LEU A 85 -22.43 -11.28 0.97
CA LEU A 85 -21.98 -11.75 2.28
C LEU A 85 -20.85 -12.77 2.15
N ARG A 86 -20.94 -13.72 1.22
CA ARG A 86 -19.87 -14.69 0.95
C ARG A 86 -18.61 -14.02 0.41
N GLY A 87 -18.75 -13.01 -0.44
CA GLY A 87 -17.64 -12.19 -0.91
C GLY A 87 -16.98 -11.39 0.22
N GLY A 88 -17.80 -10.77 1.08
CA GLY A 88 -17.37 -10.00 2.23
C GLY A 88 -16.63 -10.83 3.28
N SER A 89 -17.12 -12.02 3.62
CA SER A 89 -16.46 -12.91 4.58
C SER A 89 -15.09 -13.39 4.07
N ARG A 90 -14.98 -13.72 2.79
CA ARG A 90 -13.69 -14.04 2.15
C ARG A 90 -12.73 -12.86 2.19
N ALA A 91 -13.20 -11.66 1.81
CA ALA A 91 -12.40 -10.44 1.85
C ALA A 91 -11.90 -10.13 3.27
N ALA A 92 -12.76 -10.28 4.29
CA ALA A 92 -12.39 -10.11 5.69
C ALA A 92 -11.33 -11.12 6.14
N GLY A 93 -11.49 -12.40 5.81
CA GLY A 93 -10.52 -13.44 6.17
C GLY A 93 -9.15 -13.21 5.54
N LEU A 94 -9.11 -12.82 4.26
CA LEU A 94 -7.86 -12.46 3.58
C LEU A 94 -7.21 -11.22 4.19
N ALA A 95 -8.00 -10.17 4.43
CA ALA A 95 -7.53 -8.93 5.03
C ALA A 95 -6.93 -9.17 6.42
N TYR A 96 -7.60 -9.99 7.24
CA TYR A 96 -7.10 -10.42 8.54
C TYR A 96 -5.76 -11.15 8.41
N GLY A 97 -5.68 -12.15 7.54
CA GLY A 97 -4.47 -12.95 7.34
C GLY A 97 -3.26 -12.11 6.89
N ILE A 98 -3.47 -11.19 5.95
CA ILE A 98 -2.41 -10.27 5.48
C ILE A 98 -1.94 -9.38 6.63
N ARG A 99 -2.86 -8.74 7.35
CA ARG A 99 -2.51 -7.77 8.41
C ARG A 99 -1.86 -8.46 9.61
N ALA A 100 -2.39 -9.60 10.05
CA ALA A 100 -1.80 -10.41 11.09
C ALA A 100 -0.40 -10.93 10.68
N GLY A 101 -0.24 -11.37 9.44
CA GLY A 101 1.05 -11.82 8.89
C GLY A 101 2.12 -10.72 8.90
N ILE A 102 1.78 -9.51 8.48
CA ILE A 102 2.69 -8.34 8.54
C ILE A 102 3.07 -8.04 10.00
N ASN A 103 2.08 -8.02 10.90
CA ASN A 103 2.34 -7.73 12.32
C ASN A 103 3.26 -8.77 12.95
N ILE A 104 3.07 -10.06 12.66
CA ILE A 104 3.96 -11.14 13.10
C ILE A 104 5.35 -10.94 12.53
N PHE A 105 5.46 -10.68 11.23
CA PHE A 105 6.74 -10.45 10.55
C PHE A 105 7.51 -9.32 11.24
N LEU A 106 6.90 -8.16 11.44
CA LEU A 106 7.53 -7.02 12.14
C LEU A 106 7.88 -7.35 13.60
N THR A 107 7.03 -8.12 14.26
CA THR A 107 7.27 -8.57 15.64
C THR A 107 8.48 -9.50 15.71
N LEU A 108 8.66 -10.41 14.74
CA LEU A 108 9.80 -11.32 14.68
C LEU A 108 11.14 -10.59 14.56
N PHE A 109 11.21 -9.52 13.76
CA PHE A 109 12.44 -8.71 13.64
C PHE A 109 12.82 -7.98 14.93
N THR A 110 11.84 -7.65 15.76
CA THR A 110 12.06 -6.95 17.03
C THR A 110 12.14 -7.90 18.23
N LEU A 111 11.74 -9.17 18.05
CA LEU A 111 11.66 -10.19 19.10
C LEU A 111 13.01 -10.48 19.74
N PHE A 112 14.08 -10.47 18.93
CA PHE A 112 15.44 -10.72 19.39
C PHE A 112 15.96 -9.63 20.33
N LYS A 113 15.45 -8.40 20.20
CA LYS A 113 15.81 -7.25 21.04
C LYS A 113 14.98 -7.15 22.33
N ARG A 114 14.06 -8.09 22.58
CA ARG A 114 13.09 -8.02 23.69
C ARG A 114 13.25 -9.19 24.69
N PRO A 115 12.92 -8.97 25.99
CA PRO A 115 13.03 -9.99 27.02
C PRO A 115 12.11 -11.19 26.74
N ARG A 116 12.57 -12.41 27.06
CA ARG A 116 11.85 -13.67 26.76
C ARG A 116 10.41 -13.70 27.31
N LYS A 117 10.16 -13.11 28.48
CA LYS A 117 8.86 -13.10 29.17
C LYS A 117 7.74 -12.43 28.36
N PHE A 118 8.06 -11.44 27.51
CA PHE A 118 7.05 -10.71 26.73
C PHE A 118 6.83 -11.25 25.32
N ARG A 119 7.66 -12.21 24.87
CA ARG A 119 7.65 -12.68 23.48
C ARG A 119 6.31 -13.30 23.07
N PHE A 120 5.76 -14.17 23.93
CA PHE A 120 4.47 -14.81 23.66
C PHE A 120 3.31 -13.81 23.65
N ALA A 121 3.28 -12.89 24.62
CA ALA A 121 2.26 -11.83 24.66
C ALA A 121 2.32 -10.93 23.41
N LEU A 122 3.53 -10.63 22.93
CA LEU A 122 3.75 -9.81 21.73
C LEU A 122 3.26 -10.52 20.46
N ILE A 123 3.53 -11.82 20.33
CA ILE A 123 3.04 -12.65 19.22
C ILE A 123 1.51 -12.78 19.26
N ARG A 124 0.94 -13.02 20.45
CA ARG A 124 -0.52 -13.07 20.63
C ARG A 124 -1.18 -11.75 20.25
N HIS A 125 -0.60 -10.62 20.65
CA HIS A 125 -1.10 -9.30 20.29
C HIS A 125 -0.92 -9.01 18.80
N ALA A 126 0.15 -9.48 18.16
CA ALA A 126 0.34 -9.35 16.72
C ALA A 126 -0.73 -10.11 15.91
N LEU A 127 -1.09 -11.31 16.38
CA LEU A 127 -2.11 -12.18 15.76
C LEU A 127 -3.55 -11.70 16.02
N PHE A 128 -3.90 -11.48 17.29
CA PHE A 128 -5.27 -11.21 17.73
C PHE A 128 -5.50 -9.76 18.15
N GLY A 129 -4.60 -8.86 17.76
CA GLY A 129 -4.71 -7.44 18.06
C GLY A 129 -5.95 -6.79 17.47
N GLU A 130 -6.19 -5.58 17.89
CA GLU A 130 -7.29 -4.76 17.39
C GLU A 130 -7.12 -4.38 15.91
N GLU A 131 -5.87 -4.22 15.44
CA GLU A 131 -5.60 -3.77 14.07
C GLU A 131 -6.00 -4.79 12.99
N PRO A 132 -5.62 -6.08 13.06
CA PRO A 132 -6.10 -7.07 12.08
C PRO A 132 -7.63 -7.16 12.03
N ARG A 133 -8.31 -7.06 13.18
CA ARG A 133 -9.78 -7.11 13.24
C ARG A 133 -10.44 -5.91 12.58
N ARG A 134 -9.96 -4.68 12.86
CA ARG A 134 -10.48 -3.45 12.24
C ARG A 134 -10.27 -3.44 10.74
N PHE A 135 -9.07 -3.81 10.29
CA PHE A 135 -8.75 -3.88 8.87
C PHE A 135 -9.60 -4.93 8.14
N ALA A 136 -9.83 -6.08 8.78
CA ALA A 136 -10.72 -7.12 8.28
C ALA A 136 -12.18 -6.66 8.19
N ALA A 137 -12.69 -5.98 9.22
CA ALA A 137 -14.03 -5.42 9.21
C ALA A 137 -14.19 -4.37 8.10
N MET A 138 -13.22 -3.46 7.95
CA MET A 138 -13.22 -2.44 6.89
C MET A 138 -13.31 -3.09 5.50
N LEU A 139 -12.41 -4.03 5.15
CA LEU A 139 -12.41 -4.64 3.82
C LEU A 139 -13.58 -5.61 3.59
N GLY A 140 -14.04 -6.31 4.63
CA GLY A 140 -15.19 -7.21 4.55
C GLY A 140 -16.48 -6.45 4.30
N ILE A 141 -16.73 -5.39 5.05
CA ILE A 141 -17.91 -4.51 4.89
C ILE A 141 -17.86 -3.81 3.54
N PHE A 142 -16.70 -3.31 3.14
CA PHE A 142 -16.52 -2.72 1.82
C PHE A 142 -16.91 -3.69 0.70
N ALA A 143 -16.35 -4.90 0.70
CA ALA A 143 -16.61 -5.89 -0.34
C ALA A 143 -18.07 -6.36 -0.36
N ALA A 144 -18.68 -6.55 0.82
CA ALA A 144 -20.10 -6.91 0.92
C ALA A 144 -21.00 -5.81 0.38
N LEU A 145 -20.85 -4.57 0.87
CA LEU A 145 -21.67 -3.44 0.42
C LEU A 145 -21.49 -3.14 -1.06
N TYR A 146 -20.24 -3.13 -1.54
CA TYR A 146 -19.95 -2.89 -2.95
C TYR A 146 -20.63 -3.92 -3.84
N LYS A 147 -20.47 -5.22 -3.55
CA LYS A 147 -21.11 -6.30 -4.32
C LYS A 147 -22.63 -6.22 -4.24
N PHE A 148 -23.18 -5.96 -3.06
CA PHE A 148 -24.62 -5.87 -2.89
C PHE A 148 -25.20 -4.71 -3.71
N ILE A 149 -24.64 -3.51 -3.57
CA ILE A 149 -25.13 -2.32 -4.29
C ILE A 149 -24.94 -2.49 -5.80
N LEU A 150 -23.76 -2.92 -6.26
CA LEU A 150 -23.49 -3.07 -7.68
C LEU A 150 -24.45 -4.04 -8.38
N ASN A 151 -24.77 -5.18 -7.74
CA ASN A 151 -25.63 -6.21 -8.33
C ASN A 151 -27.13 -5.97 -8.10
N SER A 152 -27.53 -5.34 -6.99
CA SER A 152 -28.94 -5.03 -6.72
C SER A 152 -29.45 -3.83 -7.51
N LEU A 153 -28.58 -2.86 -7.83
CA LEU A 153 -29.01 -1.59 -8.43
C LEU A 153 -29.63 -1.75 -9.84
N PRO A 154 -29.09 -2.57 -10.77
CA PRO A 154 -29.75 -2.84 -12.05
C PRO A 154 -31.12 -3.51 -11.90
N ILE A 155 -31.27 -4.43 -10.94
CA ILE A 155 -32.53 -5.13 -10.66
C ILE A 155 -33.58 -4.13 -10.13
N LEU A 156 -33.16 -3.24 -9.22
CA LEU A 156 -34.02 -2.21 -8.64
C LEU A 156 -34.44 -1.18 -9.69
N ILE A 157 -33.52 -0.72 -10.55
CA ILE A 157 -33.82 0.23 -11.61
C ILE A 157 -34.79 -0.38 -12.61
N ARG A 158 -34.56 -1.62 -13.07
CA ARG A 158 -35.46 -2.32 -14.00
C ARG A 158 -36.86 -2.49 -13.41
N ARG A 159 -36.96 -2.82 -12.12
CA ARG A 159 -38.24 -2.90 -11.41
C ARG A 159 -38.91 -1.52 -11.32
N TRP A 160 -38.15 -0.47 -11.06
CA TRP A 160 -38.68 0.89 -10.96
C TRP A 160 -39.13 1.46 -12.30
N THR A 161 -38.38 1.25 -13.38
CA THR A 161 -38.77 1.64 -14.74
C THR A 161 -40.02 0.89 -15.17
N TYR A 162 -40.09 -0.42 -14.90
CA TYR A 162 -41.30 -1.21 -15.14
C TYR A 162 -42.51 -0.62 -14.40
N LEU A 163 -42.42 -0.40 -13.09
CA LEU A 163 -43.52 0.17 -12.28
C LEU A 163 -43.93 1.58 -12.72
N ARG A 164 -42.98 2.36 -13.25
CA ARG A 164 -43.22 3.71 -13.78
C ARG A 164 -43.92 3.67 -15.14
N GLU A 165 -43.55 2.73 -16.00
CA GLU A 165 -44.15 2.54 -17.33
C GLU A 165 -45.53 1.88 -17.25
N THR A 166 -45.74 0.96 -16.30
CA THR A 166 -47.03 0.27 -16.10
C THR A 166 -47.96 0.99 -15.11
N GLY A 167 -47.58 2.19 -14.62
CA GLY A 167 -48.44 3.06 -13.82
C GLY A 167 -49.11 2.38 -12.63
N PHE A 168 -48.34 1.89 -11.64
CA PHE A 168 -48.86 1.38 -10.34
C PHE A 168 -50.03 0.39 -10.38
N HIS A 169 -50.35 -0.22 -11.51
CA HIS A 169 -51.27 -1.35 -11.53
C HIS A 169 -50.49 -2.60 -11.12
N THR A 170 -51.00 -3.27 -10.08
CA THR A 170 -50.65 -4.66 -9.77
C THR A 170 -50.73 -5.48 -11.05
N PRO A 171 -49.86 -6.49 -11.25
CA PRO A 171 -50.00 -7.37 -12.41
C PRO A 171 -51.43 -7.92 -12.42
N PRO A 172 -52.10 -8.06 -13.58
CA PRO A 172 -53.34 -8.80 -13.62
C PRO A 172 -53.02 -10.22 -13.15
N GLU A 173 -53.76 -10.71 -12.14
CA GLU A 173 -53.96 -12.15 -12.00
C GLU A 173 -54.61 -12.61 -13.30
N ASP A 174 -53.81 -13.26 -14.16
CA ASP A 174 -54.30 -13.96 -15.34
C ASP A 174 -55.23 -15.10 -14.88
N THR A 175 -56.50 -14.75 -14.71
CA THR A 175 -57.60 -15.70 -14.72
C THR A 175 -58.15 -15.77 -16.14
N ASN A 176 -57.93 -16.93 -16.75
CA ASN A 176 -58.68 -17.53 -17.85
C ASN A 176 -58.47 -16.93 -19.25
N GLY A 177 -57.45 -17.47 -19.92
CA GLY A 177 -57.46 -17.72 -21.36
C GLY A 177 -57.24 -19.20 -21.61
N GLU A 178 -58.28 -20.03 -21.40
CA GLU A 178 -58.29 -21.42 -21.86
C GLU A 178 -58.14 -21.47 -23.39
N ARG A 179 -57.12 -22.20 -23.84
CA ARG A 179 -57.18 -23.08 -25.02
C ARG A 179 -55.99 -24.04 -24.98
N ASP A 180 -56.30 -25.22 -24.45
CA ASP A 180 -55.83 -26.54 -24.85
C ASP A 180 -54.33 -26.74 -25.08
N LEU A 181 -53.61 -27.10 -24.02
CA LEU A 181 -52.60 -28.17 -24.06
C LEU A 181 -52.56 -28.83 -22.68
N GLU A 182 -53.00 -30.09 -22.63
CA GLU A 182 -53.06 -30.96 -21.47
C GLU A 182 -51.73 -30.96 -20.69
N ALA A 183 -51.82 -30.66 -19.39
CA ALA A 183 -50.75 -30.88 -18.44
C ALA A 183 -50.71 -32.39 -18.09
N ASN A 184 -49.67 -33.08 -18.56
CA ASN A 184 -49.18 -34.27 -17.85
C ASN A 184 -48.25 -33.77 -16.74
N ASP A 185 -48.74 -33.80 -15.52
CA ASP A 185 -47.94 -33.72 -14.30
C ASP A 185 -47.15 -35.02 -14.15
N ASP A 186 -45.92 -35.04 -14.66
CA ASP A 186 -44.87 -35.95 -14.23
C ASP A 186 -43.52 -35.39 -14.73
N ASP A 187 -42.82 -34.61 -13.92
CA ASP A 187 -41.38 -34.39 -14.10
C ASP A 187 -40.74 -34.33 -12.70
N SER A 188 -40.13 -35.44 -12.31
CA SER A 188 -39.53 -35.63 -10.98
C SER A 188 -38.20 -34.85 -10.85
N PRO A 189 -37.67 -34.60 -9.63
CA PRO A 189 -36.41 -33.88 -9.41
C PRO A 189 -35.18 -34.47 -10.14
N LEU A 190 -35.30 -35.71 -10.63
CA LEU A 190 -34.29 -36.42 -11.42
C LEU A 190 -34.24 -35.94 -12.89
N GLU A 191 -35.35 -35.52 -13.49
CA GLU A 191 -35.42 -35.04 -14.88
C GLU A 191 -34.84 -33.64 -15.05
N MET A 192 -35.02 -32.77 -14.05
CA MET A 192 -34.38 -31.46 -13.99
C MET A 192 -32.84 -31.58 -13.85
N LYS A 193 -32.37 -32.63 -13.15
CA LYS A 193 -30.94 -32.96 -13.04
C LYS A 193 -30.38 -33.49 -14.36
N SER A 194 -31.15 -34.36 -15.03
CA SER A 194 -30.85 -34.89 -16.37
C SER A 194 -30.80 -33.79 -17.44
N ARG A 195 -31.74 -32.82 -17.44
CA ARG A 195 -31.70 -31.64 -18.33
C ARG A 195 -30.49 -30.75 -18.08
N ARG A 196 -30.12 -30.50 -16.82
CA ARG A 196 -28.88 -29.75 -16.49
C ARG A 196 -27.62 -30.49 -16.94
N GLN A 197 -27.61 -31.82 -16.87
CA GLN A 197 -26.51 -32.67 -17.33
C GLN A 197 -26.43 -32.74 -18.86
N LYS A 198 -27.58 -32.74 -19.54
CA LYS A 198 -27.66 -32.59 -21.01
C LYS A 198 -27.15 -31.22 -21.46
N LEU A 199 -27.59 -30.14 -20.79
CA LEU A 199 -27.15 -28.78 -21.08
C LEU A 199 -25.64 -28.59 -20.85
N SER A 200 -25.10 -29.16 -19.76
CA SER A 200 -23.64 -29.12 -19.51
C SER A 200 -22.86 -29.94 -20.55
N SER A 201 -23.38 -31.09 -20.99
CA SER A 201 -22.76 -31.89 -22.05
C SER A 201 -22.77 -31.18 -23.41
N GLN A 202 -23.82 -30.43 -23.73
CA GLN A 202 -23.91 -29.64 -24.96
C GLN A 202 -22.98 -28.42 -24.93
N LEU A 203 -22.88 -27.73 -23.78
CA LEU A 203 -21.91 -26.64 -23.58
C LEU A 203 -20.46 -27.14 -23.68
N THR A 204 -20.19 -28.35 -23.21
CA THR A 204 -18.85 -28.96 -23.30
C THR A 204 -18.51 -29.33 -24.75
N LYS A 205 -19.48 -29.85 -25.52
CA LYS A 205 -19.32 -30.15 -26.95
C LYS A 205 -19.14 -28.90 -27.81
N LEU A 206 -19.85 -27.80 -27.50
CA LEU A 206 -19.66 -26.50 -28.15
C LEU A 206 -18.32 -25.86 -27.80
N ALA A 207 -17.87 -26.02 -26.55
CA ALA A 207 -16.56 -25.54 -26.13
C ALA A 207 -15.43 -26.30 -26.82
N SER A 208 -15.57 -27.61 -27.07
CA SER A 208 -14.56 -28.39 -27.81
C SER A 208 -14.52 -28.04 -29.29
N THR A 209 -15.66 -27.83 -29.96
CA THR A 209 -15.66 -27.42 -31.38
C THR A 209 -15.11 -26.02 -31.60
N LEU A 210 -15.26 -25.11 -30.63
CA LEU A 210 -14.61 -23.79 -30.65
C LEU A 210 -13.12 -23.85 -30.26
N LEU A 211 -12.68 -24.90 -29.56
CA LEU A 211 -11.28 -25.14 -29.25
C LEU A 211 -10.53 -25.63 -30.50
N ASP A 212 -11.16 -26.49 -31.31
CA ASP A 212 -10.59 -27.02 -32.55
C ASP A 212 -10.44 -25.94 -33.63
N SER A 213 -11.30 -24.92 -33.64
CA SER A 213 -11.18 -23.78 -34.58
C SER A 213 -10.12 -22.75 -34.17
N ALA A 214 -9.76 -22.69 -32.89
CA ALA A 214 -8.79 -21.74 -32.34
C ALA A 214 -7.32 -22.20 -32.47
N ILE A 215 -7.07 -23.49 -32.77
CA ILE A 215 -5.72 -24.06 -32.89
C ILE A 215 -5.05 -23.69 -34.24
N SER A 216 -5.79 -23.12 -35.19
CA SER A 216 -5.36 -22.90 -36.58
C SER A 216 -4.73 -21.54 -36.94
N SER A 217 -4.30 -20.68 -36.00
CA SER A 217 -3.72 -19.37 -36.35
C SER A 217 -2.42 -19.02 -35.60
N PRO A 218 -1.32 -18.64 -36.29
CA PRO A 218 -0.04 -18.35 -35.64
C PRO A 218 0.18 -16.86 -35.29
N SER A 219 0.77 -16.66 -34.10
CA SER A 219 1.63 -15.57 -33.59
C SER A 219 1.34 -14.09 -33.93
N SER A 220 1.24 -13.21 -32.90
CA SER A 220 2.39 -12.48 -32.33
C SER A 220 1.98 -11.34 -31.37
N SER A 221 2.80 -11.18 -30.31
CA SER A 221 3.12 -9.97 -29.54
C SER A 221 2.05 -9.21 -28.70
N GLN A 222 2.44 -8.94 -27.44
CA GLN A 222 1.90 -7.93 -26.50
C GLN A 222 0.42 -8.00 -26.09
N GLN A 223 -0.11 -9.18 -25.79
CA GLN A 223 -1.47 -9.29 -25.26
C GLN A 223 -1.53 -9.19 -23.71
N PRO A 224 -2.57 -8.52 -23.15
CA PRO A 224 -2.92 -8.64 -21.73
C PRO A 224 -3.11 -10.12 -21.39
N PRO A 225 -3.02 -10.54 -20.11
CA PRO A 225 -3.19 -11.95 -19.75
C PRO A 225 -4.48 -12.46 -20.40
N HIS A 226 -4.36 -13.44 -21.30
CA HIS A 226 -5.50 -14.04 -21.98
C HIS A 226 -6.50 -14.44 -20.89
N LEU A 227 -7.65 -13.77 -20.85
CA LEU A 227 -8.80 -14.30 -20.12
C LEU A 227 -9.06 -15.69 -20.70
N SER A 228 -9.38 -16.69 -19.86
CA SER A 228 -9.69 -18.02 -20.37
C SER A 228 -10.86 -17.92 -21.36
N SER A 229 -10.86 -18.79 -22.36
CA SER A 229 -11.93 -18.86 -23.37
C SER A 229 -13.32 -18.91 -22.72
N SER A 230 -13.43 -19.59 -21.56
CA SER A 230 -14.64 -19.63 -20.74
C SER A 230 -15.04 -18.28 -20.12
N THR A 231 -14.09 -17.45 -19.65
CA THR A 231 -14.39 -16.10 -19.15
C THR A 231 -14.81 -15.17 -20.29
N GLN A 232 -14.19 -15.29 -21.47
CA GLN A 232 -14.53 -14.48 -22.64
C GLN A 232 -15.96 -14.80 -23.14
N ALA A 233 -16.31 -16.08 -23.22
CA ALA A 233 -17.65 -16.52 -23.60
C ALA A 233 -18.72 -16.07 -22.60
N SER A 234 -18.45 -16.13 -21.30
CA SER A 234 -19.40 -15.67 -20.27
C SER A 234 -19.57 -14.13 -20.24
N LEU A 235 -18.51 -13.37 -20.53
CA LEU A 235 -18.60 -11.92 -20.71
C LEU A 235 -19.33 -11.52 -22.00
N GLN A 236 -19.17 -12.29 -23.09
CA GLN A 236 -19.95 -12.09 -24.32
C GLN A 236 -21.42 -12.41 -24.09
N LEU A 237 -21.75 -13.53 -23.43
CA LEU A 237 -23.11 -13.88 -23.05
C LEU A 237 -23.78 -12.82 -22.16
N ALA A 238 -23.04 -12.26 -21.19
CA ALA A 238 -23.54 -11.18 -20.35
C ALA A 238 -23.84 -9.90 -21.16
N ARG A 239 -23.00 -9.58 -22.15
CA ARG A 239 -23.23 -8.45 -23.08
C ARG A 239 -24.42 -8.70 -24.01
N GLU A 240 -24.55 -9.91 -24.55
CA GLU A 240 -25.67 -10.33 -25.40
C GLU A 240 -27.00 -10.31 -24.65
N LYS A 241 -27.01 -10.71 -23.38
CA LYS A 241 -28.19 -10.65 -22.50
C LYS A 241 -28.49 -9.24 -21.94
N GLY A 242 -27.74 -8.21 -22.34
CA GLY A 242 -27.98 -6.83 -21.94
C GLY A 242 -27.57 -6.48 -20.51
N TYR A 243 -26.81 -7.33 -19.81
CA TYR A 243 -26.26 -7.02 -18.48
C TYR A 243 -25.05 -6.08 -18.62
N LYS A 244 -25.31 -4.81 -18.86
CA LYS A 244 -24.28 -3.76 -18.93
C LYS A 244 -24.30 -2.96 -17.62
N PHE A 245 -23.26 -3.10 -16.81
CA PHE A 245 -23.08 -2.21 -15.66
C PHE A 245 -22.65 -0.83 -16.17
N ASP A 246 -23.48 0.19 -16.00
CA ASP A 246 -23.01 1.55 -16.31
C ASP A 246 -21.94 1.98 -15.29
N ALA A 247 -21.00 2.78 -15.79
CA ALA A 247 -19.89 3.33 -15.01
C ALA A 247 -20.33 3.99 -13.70
N TRP A 248 -21.49 4.65 -13.70
CA TRP A 248 -22.03 5.36 -12.53
C TRP A 248 -22.53 4.41 -11.44
N HIS A 249 -23.02 3.20 -11.77
CA HIS A 249 -23.39 2.18 -10.77
C HIS A 249 -22.16 1.77 -9.94
N ALA A 250 -21.04 1.54 -10.62
CA ALA A 250 -19.77 1.21 -9.97
C ALA A 250 -19.23 2.38 -9.14
N ALA A 251 -19.38 3.62 -9.63
CA ALA A 251 -19.01 4.82 -8.90
C ALA A 251 -19.80 4.96 -7.59
N LEU A 252 -21.13 4.81 -7.67
CA LEU A 252 -22.04 4.94 -6.53
C LEU A 252 -21.81 3.82 -5.51
N ALA A 253 -21.75 2.57 -5.96
CA ALA A 253 -21.47 1.43 -5.11
C ALA A 253 -20.12 1.58 -4.41
N GLY A 254 -19.06 1.99 -5.12
CA GLY A 254 -17.74 2.23 -4.57
C GLY A 254 -17.74 3.35 -3.53
N SER A 255 -18.45 4.44 -3.80
CA SER A 255 -18.51 5.63 -2.93
C SER A 255 -19.24 5.35 -1.61
N ILE A 256 -20.41 4.70 -1.69
CA ILE A 256 -21.20 4.36 -0.50
C ILE A 256 -20.47 3.30 0.33
N ALA A 257 -20.00 2.23 -0.31
CA ALA A 257 -19.31 1.15 0.39
C ALA A 257 -18.05 1.65 1.12
N ALA A 258 -17.24 2.49 0.47
CA ALA A 258 -16.04 3.05 1.09
C ALA A 258 -16.36 4.03 2.22
N GLY A 259 -17.40 4.86 2.07
CA GLY A 259 -17.80 5.82 3.09
C GLY A 259 -18.25 5.15 4.39
N VAL A 260 -18.93 4.00 4.30
CA VAL A 260 -19.31 3.20 5.47
C VAL A 260 -18.12 2.41 6.01
N ALA A 261 -17.37 1.73 5.14
CA ALA A 261 -16.27 0.87 5.54
C ALA A 261 -15.16 1.62 6.29
N ILE A 262 -14.82 2.85 5.86
CA ILE A 262 -13.70 3.60 6.44
C ILE A 262 -13.95 4.02 7.89
N LEU A 263 -15.20 4.03 8.36
CA LEU A 263 -15.55 4.34 9.75
C LEU A 263 -15.03 3.28 10.74
N PHE A 264 -14.76 2.06 10.28
CA PHE A 264 -14.21 0.98 11.10
C PHE A 264 -12.70 1.14 11.38
N GLU A 265 -12.04 2.04 10.66
CA GLU A 265 -10.59 2.25 10.73
C GLU A 265 -10.25 3.44 11.67
N ARG A 266 -9.00 3.54 12.16
CA ARG A 266 -8.58 4.64 13.05
C ARG A 266 -8.50 5.98 12.29
N PRO A 267 -8.82 7.14 12.90
CA PRO A 267 -8.83 8.44 12.21
C PRO A 267 -7.56 8.74 11.39
N LYS A 268 -6.36 8.52 11.95
CA LYS A 268 -5.09 8.71 11.24
C LYS A 268 -4.93 7.82 10.00
N SER A 269 -5.44 6.58 10.07
CA SER A 269 -5.43 5.63 8.97
C SER A 269 -6.49 5.98 7.92
N ARG A 270 -7.64 6.55 8.31
CA ARG A 270 -8.71 6.98 7.39
C ARG A 270 -8.20 7.99 6.38
N THR A 271 -7.55 9.05 6.87
CA THR A 271 -6.97 10.09 6.01
C THR A 271 -5.97 9.49 5.03
N ALA A 272 -5.08 8.60 5.49
CA ALA A 272 -4.08 7.96 4.65
C ALA A 272 -4.69 7.04 3.58
N VAL A 273 -5.70 6.24 3.93
CA VAL A 273 -6.41 5.37 2.98
C VAL A 273 -7.18 6.21 1.95
N GLY A 274 -7.93 7.22 2.39
CA GLY A 274 -8.69 8.11 1.51
C GLY A 274 -7.81 8.83 0.50
N GLN A 275 -6.71 9.42 0.98
CA GLN A 275 -5.69 10.05 0.15
C GLN A 275 -5.12 9.09 -0.90
N GLN A 276 -4.75 7.87 -0.49
CA GLN A 276 -4.19 6.88 -1.42
C GLN A 276 -5.22 6.44 -2.45
N MET A 277 -6.46 6.15 -2.05
CA MET A 277 -7.50 5.76 -3.00
C MET A 277 -7.84 6.88 -3.98
N PHE A 278 -7.89 8.13 -3.51
CA PHE A 278 -8.12 9.30 -4.35
C PHE A 278 -7.01 9.46 -5.41
N VAL A 279 -5.74 9.39 -4.99
CA VAL A 279 -4.60 9.49 -5.90
C VAL A 279 -4.57 8.34 -6.90
N ARG A 280 -4.89 7.10 -6.49
CA ARG A 280 -5.00 5.96 -7.40
C ARG A 280 -6.17 6.08 -8.37
N GLY A 281 -7.28 6.66 -7.91
CA GLY A 281 -8.43 7.03 -8.74
C GLY A 281 -8.04 8.02 -9.83
N LEU A 282 -7.36 9.12 -9.46
CA LEU A 282 -6.85 10.12 -10.40
C LEU A 282 -5.85 9.51 -11.39
N GLN A 283 -4.92 8.69 -10.90
CA GLN A 283 -3.96 7.98 -11.76
C GLN A 283 -4.68 7.12 -12.81
N GLY A 284 -5.68 6.34 -12.39
CA GLY A 284 -6.42 5.49 -13.31
C GLY A 284 -7.32 6.27 -14.27
N LEU A 285 -7.90 7.40 -13.85
CA LEU A 285 -8.66 8.29 -14.74
C LEU A 285 -7.76 8.90 -15.80
N TYR A 286 -6.58 9.42 -15.41
CA TYR A 286 -5.61 9.95 -16.35
C TYR A 286 -5.16 8.89 -17.34
N ASN A 287 -4.88 7.67 -16.88
CA ASN A 287 -4.49 6.56 -17.76
C ASN A 287 -5.62 6.17 -18.73
N ALA A 288 -6.87 6.17 -18.28
CA ALA A 288 -8.02 5.87 -19.14
C ALA A 288 -8.24 6.98 -20.18
N TRP A 289 -8.12 8.24 -19.77
CA TRP A 289 -8.23 9.41 -20.63
C TRP A 289 -7.10 9.46 -21.67
N SER A 290 -5.85 9.30 -21.24
CA SER A 290 -4.66 9.30 -22.10
C SER A 290 -4.72 8.21 -23.17
N ARG A 291 -5.24 7.01 -22.83
CA ARG A 291 -5.46 5.94 -23.83
C ARG A 291 -6.55 6.29 -24.85
N LYS A 292 -7.57 7.05 -24.44
CA LYS A 292 -8.67 7.45 -25.32
C LYS A 292 -8.26 8.58 -26.26
N THR A 293 -7.51 9.57 -25.77
CA THR A 293 -7.11 10.76 -26.53
C THR A 293 -5.77 10.60 -27.25
N GLY A 294 -4.97 9.60 -26.88
CA GLY A 294 -3.60 9.43 -27.39
C GLY A 294 -2.60 10.45 -26.85
N ILE A 295 -3.03 11.38 -25.98
CA ILE A 295 -2.18 12.43 -25.42
C ILE A 295 -1.39 11.85 -24.25
N VAL A 296 -0.07 11.73 -24.42
CA VAL A 296 0.86 11.30 -23.37
C VAL A 296 1.75 12.48 -22.99
N ILE A 297 1.74 12.86 -21.71
CA ILE A 297 2.61 13.92 -21.20
C ILE A 297 4.00 13.32 -20.93
N PRO A 298 5.04 13.68 -21.69
CA PRO A 298 6.39 13.19 -21.41
C PRO A 298 6.82 13.65 -20.02
N TYR A 299 7.42 12.74 -19.25
CA TYR A 299 7.87 12.99 -17.88
C TYR A 299 6.77 13.48 -16.91
N GLY A 300 5.49 13.17 -17.16
CA GLY A 300 4.38 13.61 -16.30
C GLY A 300 4.57 13.28 -14.81
N SER A 301 5.12 12.10 -14.48
CA SER A 301 5.44 11.73 -13.09
C SER A 301 6.53 12.60 -12.46
N VAL A 302 7.49 13.07 -13.25
CA VAL A 302 8.55 13.98 -12.80
C VAL A 302 8.00 15.38 -12.53
N ILE A 303 7.12 15.88 -13.42
CA ILE A 303 6.47 17.19 -13.23
C ILE A 303 5.61 17.18 -11.95
N VAL A 304 4.81 16.13 -11.75
CA VAL A 304 4.00 15.99 -10.53
C VAL A 304 4.89 15.95 -9.29
N PHE A 305 5.96 15.14 -9.31
CA PHE A 305 6.89 15.05 -8.19
C PHE A 305 7.58 16.39 -7.90
N TRP A 306 8.06 17.08 -8.95
CA TRP A 306 8.68 18.40 -8.88
C TRP A 306 7.80 19.43 -8.16
N LEU A 307 6.52 19.55 -8.57
CA LEU A 307 5.56 20.46 -7.92
C LEU A 307 5.25 20.04 -6.47
N CYS A 308 5.15 18.73 -6.21
CA CYS A 308 4.89 18.23 -4.86
C CYS A 308 6.03 18.53 -3.89
N CYS A 309 7.28 18.39 -4.35
CA CYS A 309 8.46 18.72 -3.56
C CYS A 309 8.54 20.21 -3.24
N GLY A 310 8.12 21.07 -4.17
CA GLY A 310 7.92 22.51 -3.94
C GLY A 310 7.08 22.78 -2.72
N GLN A 311 5.85 22.26 -2.71
CA GLN A 311 4.94 22.45 -1.59
C GLN A 311 5.45 21.84 -0.28
N ILE A 312 5.95 20.60 -0.33
CA ILE A 312 6.39 19.89 0.89
C ILE A 312 7.57 20.62 1.54
N LEU A 313 8.59 21.00 0.78
CA LEU A 313 9.76 21.67 1.33
C LEU A 313 9.46 23.13 1.67
N TYR A 314 8.61 23.83 0.92
CA TYR A 314 8.10 25.14 1.31
C TYR A 314 7.47 25.09 2.70
N SER A 315 6.59 24.12 2.93
CA SER A 315 5.97 23.90 4.24
C SER A 315 6.98 23.51 5.30
N PHE A 316 7.92 22.60 5.00
CA PHE A 316 8.98 22.23 5.95
C PHE A 316 9.82 23.45 6.38
N LEU A 317 10.20 24.31 5.43
CA LEU A 317 11.06 25.45 5.69
C LEU A 317 10.30 26.58 6.39
N LEU A 318 9.10 26.92 5.94
CA LEU A 318 8.41 28.16 6.36
C LEU A 318 7.19 27.91 7.24
N ASN A 319 6.38 26.89 6.96
CA ASN A 319 5.07 26.64 7.58
C ASN A 319 4.89 25.16 8.00
N PRO A 320 5.65 24.65 8.99
CA PRO A 320 5.74 23.23 9.31
C PRO A 320 4.43 22.65 9.88
N HIS A 321 3.55 23.49 10.43
CA HIS A 321 2.26 23.06 10.99
C HIS A 321 1.31 22.49 9.93
N THR A 322 1.57 22.78 8.65
CA THR A 322 0.83 22.24 7.50
C THR A 322 1.25 20.80 7.15
N LEU A 323 2.35 20.30 7.72
CA LEU A 323 2.81 18.92 7.58
C LEU A 323 2.51 18.12 8.84
N SER A 324 2.42 16.79 8.68
CA SER A 324 2.30 15.92 9.85
C SER A 324 3.62 15.91 10.64
N PRO A 325 3.59 15.98 11.99
CA PRO A 325 4.82 16.04 12.80
C PRO A 325 5.80 14.88 12.58
N THR A 326 5.29 13.67 12.30
CA THR A 326 6.13 12.50 12.01
C THR A 326 6.86 12.64 10.68
N TYR A 327 6.23 13.27 9.70
CA TYR A 327 6.83 13.49 8.38
C TYR A 327 7.85 14.64 8.43
N ASP A 328 7.55 15.71 9.16
CA ASP A 328 8.48 16.81 9.43
C ASP A 328 9.77 16.32 10.10
N ALA A 329 9.64 15.54 11.19
CA ALA A 329 10.77 14.91 11.86
C ALA A 329 11.56 13.94 10.95
N TRP A 330 10.86 13.24 10.04
CA TRP A 330 11.52 12.39 9.06
C TRP A 330 12.32 13.21 8.05
N ILE A 331 11.77 14.29 7.48
CA ILE A 331 12.49 15.19 6.57
C ILE A 331 13.73 15.77 7.27
N GLN A 332 13.58 16.25 8.51
CA GLN A 332 14.70 16.75 9.32
C GLN A 332 15.80 15.71 9.53
N SER A 333 15.42 14.44 9.75
CA SER A 333 16.41 13.37 9.87
C SER A 333 17.09 13.06 8.54
N MET A 334 16.39 13.20 7.41
CA MET A 334 16.92 12.89 6.07
C MET A 334 17.77 14.01 5.48
N SER A 335 17.49 15.27 5.83
CA SER A 335 18.26 16.44 5.36
C SER A 335 19.69 16.45 5.88
N ASN A 336 19.94 15.76 7.00
CA ASN A 336 21.23 15.70 7.66
C ASN A 336 21.86 17.09 7.86
N ALA A 337 20.99 18.06 8.17
CA ALA A 337 21.29 19.45 8.43
C ALA A 337 20.94 19.77 9.89
N PRO A 338 21.60 20.76 10.52
CA PRO A 338 21.31 21.15 11.89
C PRO A 338 19.91 21.76 11.97
N LEU A 339 19.12 21.25 12.91
CA LEU A 339 17.75 21.72 13.14
C LEU A 339 17.73 23.22 13.41
N GLU A 340 18.72 23.69 14.16
CA GLU A 340 18.88 25.08 14.56
C GLU A 340 19.05 25.99 13.33
N ALA A 341 19.79 25.58 12.30
CA ALA A 341 19.95 26.37 11.08
C ALA A 341 18.64 26.49 10.30
N ILE A 342 17.82 25.43 10.29
CA ILE A 342 16.51 25.44 9.61
C ILE A 342 15.53 26.35 10.37
N LEU A 343 15.51 26.28 11.70
CA LEU A 343 14.70 27.17 12.54
C LEU A 343 15.15 28.63 12.41
N MET A 344 16.47 28.87 12.37
CA MET A 344 17.02 30.20 12.11
C MET A 344 16.58 30.73 10.74
N ASN A 345 16.68 29.91 9.68
CA ASN A 345 16.22 30.31 8.36
C ASN A 345 14.73 30.68 8.36
N ARG A 346 13.89 29.86 8.99
CA ARG A 346 12.45 30.12 9.10
C ARG A 346 12.17 31.47 9.75
N SER A 347 12.79 31.74 10.90
CA SER A 347 12.57 32.99 11.63
C SER A 347 13.13 34.19 10.84
N LEU A 348 14.29 34.05 10.20
CA LEU A 348 14.86 35.07 9.33
C LEU A 348 13.95 35.43 8.15
N VAL A 349 13.35 34.44 7.49
CA VAL A 349 12.45 34.69 6.35
C VAL A 349 11.13 35.28 6.80
N ASN A 350 10.54 34.78 7.90
CA ASN A 350 9.21 35.21 8.34
C ASN A 350 9.20 36.53 9.13
N THR A 351 10.22 36.79 9.95
CA THR A 351 10.25 37.95 10.87
C THR A 351 11.48 38.83 10.71
N GLY A 352 12.49 38.40 9.94
CA GLY A 352 13.78 39.10 9.83
C GLY A 352 14.66 38.97 11.07
N LYS A 353 14.26 38.16 12.06
CA LYS A 353 14.97 37.99 13.34
C LYS A 353 15.15 36.51 13.64
N PHE A 354 16.18 36.15 14.40
CA PHE A 354 16.33 34.79 14.92
C PHE A 354 16.79 34.82 16.38
N ASP A 355 16.50 33.74 17.11
CA ASP A 355 16.96 33.58 18.48
C ASP A 355 18.47 33.26 18.52
N PRO A 356 19.32 34.11 19.13
CA PRO A 356 20.75 33.86 19.23
C PRO A 356 21.12 32.52 19.87
N GLU A 357 20.25 31.93 20.72
CA GLU A 357 20.50 30.63 21.35
C GLU A 357 20.60 29.47 20.33
N LEU A 358 19.89 29.59 19.20
CA LEU A 358 19.96 28.60 18.11
C LEU A 358 21.36 28.56 17.51
N LEU A 359 21.92 29.73 17.21
CA LEU A 359 23.28 29.84 16.67
C LEU A 359 24.33 29.41 17.69
N GLN A 360 24.13 29.77 18.97
CA GLN A 360 25.01 29.34 20.05
C GLN A 360 25.08 27.82 20.17
N THR A 361 23.96 27.12 20.01
CA THR A 361 23.91 25.65 20.03
C THR A 361 24.75 25.01 18.91
N ILE A 362 24.82 25.65 17.73
CA ILE A 362 25.68 25.22 16.62
C ILE A 362 27.15 25.49 16.95
N VAL A 363 27.46 26.69 17.47
CA VAL A 363 28.83 27.09 17.87
C VAL A 363 29.39 26.16 18.95
N ASP A 364 28.55 25.72 19.89
CA ASP A 364 28.92 24.79 20.97
C ASP A 364 29.11 23.34 20.47
N GLY A 365 28.84 23.05 19.19
CA GLY A 365 28.89 21.70 18.61
C GLY A 365 27.82 20.75 19.18
N ARG A 366 26.74 21.30 19.74
CA ARG A 366 25.67 20.51 20.38
C ARG A 366 24.58 20.06 19.39
N SER A 367 24.55 20.63 18.18
CA SER A 367 23.56 20.33 17.14
C SER A 367 23.78 18.94 16.51
N LYS A 368 22.69 18.24 16.22
CA LYS A 368 22.72 16.98 15.44
C LYS A 368 22.72 17.32 13.94
N PRO A 369 23.44 16.58 13.09
CA PRO A 369 24.05 15.26 13.33
C PRO A 369 25.42 15.29 14.04
N TRP A 370 26.00 16.47 14.28
CA TRP A 370 27.41 16.63 14.66
C TRP A 370 27.72 16.52 16.15
N LYS A 371 26.70 16.35 17.00
CA LYS A 371 26.82 16.09 18.44
C LYS A 371 27.81 14.96 18.80
N ALA A 372 28.04 14.00 17.88
CA ALA A 372 28.98 12.90 18.08
C ALA A 372 30.43 13.18 17.61
N ALA A 373 30.64 14.21 16.79
CA ALA A 373 31.94 14.52 16.17
C ALA A 373 32.73 15.62 16.92
N GLY A 374 32.08 16.32 17.86
CA GLY A 374 32.69 17.36 18.69
C GLY A 374 33.02 18.67 17.94
N PRO A 375 33.44 19.73 18.67
CA PRO A 375 33.78 21.03 18.08
C PRO A 375 34.93 20.98 17.07
N SER A 376 35.75 19.93 17.10
CA SER A 376 36.87 19.66 16.20
C SER A 376 36.49 19.48 14.72
N THR A 377 35.20 19.31 14.44
CA THR A 377 34.69 19.13 13.06
C THR A 377 34.35 20.46 12.38
N ILE A 378 34.25 21.55 13.14
CA ILE A 378 33.95 22.90 12.64
C ILE A 378 35.25 23.58 12.22
N THR A 379 35.31 24.14 11.02
CA THR A 379 36.47 24.90 10.56
C THR A 379 36.64 26.19 11.38
N SER A 380 37.87 26.57 11.70
CA SER A 380 38.18 27.79 12.46
C SER A 380 37.58 29.05 11.83
N ALA A 381 37.55 29.14 10.50
CA ALA A 381 36.91 30.23 9.76
C ALA A 381 35.38 30.26 9.97
N SER A 382 34.71 29.12 9.85
CA SER A 382 33.26 29.01 10.11
C SER A 382 32.91 29.33 11.57
N LEU A 383 33.73 28.87 12.52
CA LEU A 383 33.59 29.20 13.94
C LEU A 383 33.72 30.71 14.20
N ALA A 384 34.71 31.37 13.58
CA ALA A 384 34.91 32.80 13.70
C ALA A 384 33.73 33.58 13.13
N GLY A 385 33.26 33.22 11.93
CA GLY A 385 32.09 33.85 11.29
C GLY A 385 30.80 33.68 12.11
N MET A 386 30.56 32.50 12.67
CA MET A 386 29.40 32.28 13.55
C MET A 386 29.50 33.06 14.87
N LYS A 387 30.68 33.16 15.48
CA LYS A 387 30.89 33.96 16.71
C LYS A 387 30.67 35.45 16.47
N GLU A 388 31.14 35.97 15.33
CA GLU A 388 30.90 37.35 14.92
C GLU A 388 29.41 37.60 14.69
N GLN A 389 28.74 36.72 13.94
CA GLN A 389 27.30 36.80 13.73
C GLN A 389 26.51 36.72 15.04
N LEU A 390 26.94 35.89 16.00
CA LEU A 390 26.32 35.79 17.32
C LEU A 390 26.46 37.10 18.12
N LYS A 391 27.62 37.76 18.05
CA LYS A 391 27.85 39.07 18.67
C LYS A 391 26.92 40.13 18.07
N LEU A 392 26.80 40.18 16.75
CA LEU A 392 25.91 41.10 16.03
C LEU A 392 24.43 40.82 16.32
N ALA A 393 24.03 39.55 16.38
CA ALA A 393 22.65 39.16 16.67
C ALA A 393 22.22 39.57 18.08
N ARG A 394 23.11 39.48 19.08
CA ARG A 394 22.87 40.00 20.44
C ARG A 394 22.71 41.52 20.49
N GLN A 395 23.24 42.23 19.50
CA GLN A 395 23.07 43.68 19.32
C GLN A 395 21.83 44.03 18.47
N GLY A 396 21.03 43.04 18.05
CA GLY A 396 19.84 43.23 17.22
C GLY A 396 20.10 43.27 15.71
N ILE A 397 21.33 42.96 15.26
CA ILE A 397 21.71 42.93 13.85
C ILE A 397 21.80 41.47 13.40
N PHE A 398 20.78 40.99 12.69
CA PHE A 398 20.66 39.57 12.32
C PHE A 398 21.24 39.22 10.94
N GLY A 399 21.51 40.21 10.09
CA GLY A 399 22.02 40.01 8.73
C GLY A 399 20.91 39.80 7.69
N PRO A 400 21.23 39.19 6.53
CA PRO A 400 20.23 38.94 5.47
C PRO A 400 19.18 37.90 5.91
N GLN A 401 18.02 37.90 5.25
CA GLN A 401 16.89 36.99 5.51
C GLN A 401 17.15 35.54 5.01
N VAL A 402 18.35 35.04 5.21
CA VAL A 402 18.77 33.67 4.87
C VAL A 402 19.82 33.22 5.87
N VAL A 403 19.78 31.95 6.26
CA VAL A 403 20.77 31.39 7.18
C VAL A 403 22.19 31.48 6.60
N SER A 404 23.18 31.64 7.47
CA SER A 404 24.59 31.72 7.11
C SER A 404 25.14 30.37 6.64
N CYS A 405 26.06 30.39 5.67
CA CYS A 405 26.73 29.19 5.16
C CYS A 405 27.50 28.47 6.26
N GLU A 406 28.10 29.23 7.16
CA GLU A 406 28.84 28.78 8.32
C GLU A 406 27.94 27.98 9.28
N ALA A 407 26.67 28.37 9.45
CA ALA A 407 25.69 27.62 10.23
C ALA A 407 25.12 26.40 9.48
N LEU A 408 25.05 26.46 8.15
CA LEU A 408 24.50 25.38 7.32
C LEU A 408 25.50 24.23 7.09
N HIS A 409 26.77 24.55 6.81
CA HIS A 409 27.85 23.61 6.54
C HIS A 409 29.17 24.02 7.24
N PRO A 410 29.25 23.96 8.59
CA PRO A 410 30.39 24.48 9.36
C PRO A 410 31.75 23.80 9.12
N HIS A 411 31.80 22.75 8.29
CA HIS A 411 32.95 21.86 8.09
C HIS A 411 33.80 22.22 6.87
N GLY A 412 33.34 23.18 6.06
CA GLY A 412 34.08 23.57 4.87
C GLY A 412 33.77 24.99 4.48
N ASP A 413 34.81 25.67 4.02
CA ASP A 413 34.77 27.10 3.74
C ASP A 413 34.19 27.40 2.34
N ALA A 414 34.08 26.38 1.48
CA ALA A 414 33.55 26.50 0.13
C ALA A 414 32.19 25.81 -0.02
N CYS A 415 31.25 26.47 -0.69
CA CYS A 415 29.89 25.96 -0.88
C CYS A 415 29.85 24.71 -1.78
N LEU A 416 30.55 24.73 -2.92
CA LEU A 416 30.44 23.67 -3.94
C LEU A 416 30.97 22.30 -3.44
N PRO A 417 32.17 22.20 -2.83
CA PRO A 417 32.64 20.94 -2.25
C PRO A 417 31.70 20.42 -1.16
N ASN A 418 31.14 21.31 -0.32
CA ASN A 418 30.19 20.91 0.72
C ASN A 418 28.87 20.37 0.15
N VAL A 419 28.40 20.87 -1.00
CA VAL A 419 27.25 20.29 -1.70
C VAL A 419 27.56 18.85 -2.11
N PHE A 420 28.73 18.58 -2.69
CA PHE A 420 29.13 17.22 -3.05
C PHE A 420 29.28 16.29 -1.85
N VAL A 421 29.90 16.77 -0.77
CA VAL A 421 30.00 16.02 0.49
C VAL A 421 28.61 15.67 1.00
N LYS A 422 27.67 16.63 0.98
CA LYS A 422 26.28 16.39 1.41
C LYS A 422 25.58 15.33 0.57
N VAL A 423 25.74 15.38 -0.76
CA VAL A 423 25.18 14.37 -1.67
C VAL A 423 25.65 12.98 -1.26
N VAL A 424 26.95 12.80 -1.07
CA VAL A 424 27.54 11.50 -0.70
C VAL A 424 27.11 11.05 0.70
N GLU A 425 27.10 11.96 1.67
CA GLU A 425 26.73 11.69 3.06
C GLU A 425 25.26 11.23 3.16
N CYS A 426 24.33 11.98 2.56
CA CYS A 426 22.92 11.63 2.52
C CYS A 426 22.68 10.34 1.73
N SER A 427 23.38 10.13 0.60
CA SER A 427 23.30 8.86 -0.15
C SER A 427 23.73 7.66 0.68
N ARG A 428 24.86 7.76 1.41
CA ARG A 428 25.37 6.68 2.26
C ARG A 428 24.42 6.35 3.41
N MET A 429 23.86 7.37 4.05
CA MET A 429 22.90 7.21 5.16
C MET A 429 21.68 6.37 4.76
N LEU A 430 21.24 6.47 3.51
CA LEU A 430 20.04 5.80 3.01
C LEU A 430 20.30 4.41 2.38
N LEU A 431 21.56 4.01 2.20
CA LEU A 431 21.91 2.69 1.66
C LEU A 431 21.25 1.53 2.43
N PRO A 432 21.23 1.48 3.78
CA PRO A 432 20.61 0.37 4.50
C PRO A 432 19.09 0.28 4.28
N VAL A 433 18.42 1.44 4.18
CA VAL A 433 16.97 1.53 3.99
C VAL A 433 16.60 1.03 2.59
N TYR A 434 17.23 1.58 1.55
CA TYR A 434 16.95 1.15 0.18
C TYR A 434 17.46 -0.27 -0.09
N GLY A 435 18.58 -0.66 0.48
CA GLY A 435 19.11 -2.02 0.41
C GLY A 435 18.09 -3.04 0.92
N ALA A 436 17.47 -2.78 2.07
CA ALA A 436 16.38 -3.61 2.58
C ALA A 436 15.16 -3.63 1.64
N LEU A 437 14.77 -2.48 1.07
CA LEU A 437 13.63 -2.39 0.14
C LEU A 437 13.82 -3.18 -1.16
N TYR A 438 15.04 -3.30 -1.67
CA TYR A 438 15.31 -4.13 -2.85
C TYR A 438 15.54 -5.60 -2.48
N LEU A 439 16.16 -5.86 -1.33
CA LEU A 439 16.51 -7.22 -0.89
C LEU A 439 15.28 -8.00 -0.41
N ILE A 440 14.39 -7.40 0.38
CA ILE A 440 13.24 -8.10 0.99
C ILE A 440 12.30 -8.68 -0.08
N PRO A 441 11.83 -7.93 -1.10
CA PRO A 441 10.97 -8.49 -2.13
C PRO A 441 11.68 -9.57 -2.95
N ALA A 442 12.99 -9.43 -3.19
CA ALA A 442 13.77 -10.44 -3.89
C ALA A 442 13.80 -11.75 -3.09
N ILE A 443 14.08 -11.68 -1.79
CA ILE A 443 14.08 -12.84 -0.88
C ILE A 443 12.69 -13.41 -0.69
N LEU A 444 11.61 -12.62 -0.67
CA LEU A 444 10.27 -13.15 -0.41
C LEU A 444 9.63 -13.77 -1.66
N PHE A 445 9.72 -13.07 -2.80
CA PHE A 445 8.94 -13.41 -3.99
C PHE A 445 9.77 -14.01 -5.12
N LYS A 446 11.10 -13.85 -5.10
CA LYS A 446 12.00 -14.27 -6.20
C LYS A 446 13.11 -15.23 -5.77
N ARG A 447 12.90 -16.03 -4.70
CA ARG A 447 13.87 -17.01 -4.18
C ARG A 447 14.45 -17.92 -5.26
N LYS A 448 13.59 -18.48 -6.12
CA LYS A 448 14.02 -19.39 -7.20
C LYS A 448 14.94 -18.69 -8.22
N ALA A 449 14.68 -17.41 -8.52
CA ALA A 449 15.52 -16.63 -9.43
C ALA A 449 16.86 -16.24 -8.78
N LEU A 450 16.84 -15.91 -7.48
CA LEU A 450 18.06 -15.64 -6.71
C LEU A 450 18.99 -16.86 -6.65
N LEU A 451 18.44 -18.06 -6.44
CA LEU A 451 19.23 -19.30 -6.38
C LEU A 451 19.79 -19.71 -7.74
N LYS A 452 19.04 -19.47 -8.83
CA LYS A 452 19.50 -19.81 -10.20
C LYS A 452 20.59 -18.87 -10.73
N GLN A 453 20.50 -17.57 -10.42
CA GLN A 453 21.44 -16.55 -10.91
C GLN A 453 21.78 -15.55 -9.79
N PRO A 454 22.67 -15.93 -8.84
CA PRO A 454 22.94 -15.13 -7.67
C PRO A 454 23.65 -13.81 -8.00
N LEU A 455 24.68 -13.83 -8.85
CA LEU A 455 25.47 -12.64 -9.20
C LEU A 455 24.65 -11.57 -9.92
N HIS A 456 23.93 -11.95 -10.97
CA HIS A 456 23.10 -11.00 -11.73
C HIS A 456 21.97 -10.42 -10.89
N SER A 457 21.34 -11.23 -10.02
CA SER A 457 20.31 -10.74 -9.10
C SER A 457 20.90 -9.80 -8.03
N ALA A 458 22.07 -10.12 -7.48
CA ALA A 458 22.77 -9.29 -6.52
C ALA A 458 23.21 -7.94 -7.12
N LEU A 459 23.81 -7.96 -8.31
CA LEU A 459 24.20 -6.73 -9.03
C LEU A 459 22.99 -5.83 -9.31
N ARG A 460 21.87 -6.41 -9.74
CA ARG A 460 20.62 -5.66 -9.96
C ARG A 460 20.11 -5.01 -8.66
N ILE A 461 20.17 -5.73 -7.54
CA ILE A 461 19.79 -5.20 -6.22
C ILE A 461 20.73 -4.07 -5.81
N ILE A 462 22.03 -4.23 -5.99
CA ILE A 462 23.05 -3.23 -5.64
C ILE A 462 22.90 -1.97 -6.49
N ILE A 463 22.80 -2.10 -7.82
CA ILE A 463 22.60 -0.98 -8.74
C ILE A 463 21.31 -0.22 -8.38
N GLY A 464 20.21 -0.95 -8.16
CA GLY A 464 18.95 -0.33 -7.73
C GLY A 464 19.08 0.42 -6.40
N THR A 465 19.82 -0.17 -5.43
CA THR A 465 20.07 0.44 -4.12
C THR A 465 20.90 1.70 -4.23
N VAL A 466 22.05 1.64 -4.92
CA VAL A 466 22.94 2.78 -5.12
C VAL A 466 22.21 3.91 -5.84
N ARG A 467 21.52 3.62 -6.93
CA ARG A 467 20.79 4.63 -7.70
C ARG A 467 19.70 5.32 -6.88
N SER A 468 18.90 4.57 -6.12
CA SER A 468 17.88 5.16 -5.24
C SER A 468 18.47 5.98 -4.09
N SER A 469 19.63 5.57 -3.56
CA SER A 469 20.38 6.38 -2.60
C SER A 469 20.97 7.66 -3.22
N THR A 470 21.47 7.59 -4.45
CA THR A 470 21.99 8.75 -5.20
C THR A 470 20.88 9.75 -5.48
N PHE A 471 19.67 9.30 -5.83
CA PHE A 471 18.50 10.15 -6.00
C PHE A 471 18.27 11.08 -4.79
N ILE A 472 18.22 10.53 -3.57
CA ILE A 472 18.01 11.37 -2.37
C ILE A 472 19.23 12.25 -2.06
N GLY A 473 20.44 11.76 -2.29
CA GLY A 473 21.65 12.59 -2.14
C GLY A 473 21.60 13.83 -3.04
N VAL A 474 21.29 13.64 -4.32
CA VAL A 474 21.12 14.72 -5.30
C VAL A 474 19.96 15.64 -4.90
N PHE A 475 18.85 15.10 -4.40
CA PHE A 475 17.73 15.89 -3.89
C PHE A 475 18.17 16.88 -2.80
N VAL A 476 18.89 16.40 -1.78
CA VAL A 476 19.39 17.26 -0.69
C VAL A 476 20.50 18.19 -1.17
N GLY A 477 21.36 17.74 -2.07
CA GLY A 477 22.42 18.56 -2.66
C GLY A 477 21.89 19.74 -3.45
N ILE A 478 20.84 19.54 -4.27
CA ILE A 478 20.14 20.63 -4.94
C ILE A 478 19.58 21.57 -3.89
N LEU A 479 18.84 21.07 -2.88
CA LEU A 479 18.26 21.91 -1.83
C LEU A 479 19.32 22.79 -1.15
N GLN A 480 20.44 22.22 -0.71
CA GLN A 480 21.55 22.95 -0.08
C GLN A 480 22.18 23.98 -1.03
N ALA A 481 22.34 23.66 -2.31
CA ALA A 481 22.89 24.59 -3.29
C ALA A 481 22.08 25.88 -3.39
N GLY A 482 20.76 25.84 -3.21
CA GLY A 482 19.92 27.05 -3.24
C GLY A 482 20.16 27.97 -2.08
N PHE A 483 20.26 27.42 -0.86
CA PHE A 483 20.66 28.20 0.31
C PHE A 483 22.01 28.90 0.06
N CYS A 484 22.99 28.17 -0.45
CA CYS A 484 24.31 28.72 -0.77
C CYS A 484 24.25 29.79 -1.87
N ILE A 485 23.48 29.57 -2.96
CA ILE A 485 23.29 30.55 -4.03
C ILE A 485 22.66 31.83 -3.47
N LEU A 486 21.59 31.72 -2.69
CA LEU A 486 20.91 32.87 -2.10
C LEU A 486 21.83 33.63 -1.15
N ARG A 487 22.62 32.94 -0.34
CA ARG A 487 23.61 33.55 0.55
C ARG A 487 24.71 34.28 -0.23
N ASN A 488 25.26 33.66 -1.27
CA ASN A 488 26.29 34.27 -2.11
C ASN A 488 25.78 35.52 -2.83
N LEU A 489 24.52 35.52 -3.29
CA LEU A 489 23.89 36.73 -3.86
C LEU A 489 23.75 37.86 -2.83
N ASN A 490 23.63 37.54 -1.54
CA ASN A 490 23.58 38.50 -0.45
C ASN A 490 24.96 38.88 0.12
N SER A 491 26.05 38.40 -0.48
CA SER A 491 27.41 38.67 0.00
C SER A 491 27.78 40.16 -0.15
N PRO A 492 28.50 40.75 0.83
CA PRO A 492 29.01 42.11 0.72
C PRO A 492 30.05 42.29 -0.41
N ASN A 493 30.59 41.20 -0.95
CA ASN A 493 31.59 41.24 -2.03
C ASN A 493 30.98 41.42 -3.42
N LEU A 494 29.65 41.26 -3.57
CA LEU A 494 28.98 41.43 -4.86
C LEU A 494 28.52 42.88 -5.09
N PRO A 495 28.45 43.33 -6.36
CA PRO A 495 27.91 44.64 -6.72
C PRO A 495 26.50 44.87 -6.15
N PRO A 496 26.12 46.12 -5.83
CA PRO A 496 24.88 46.44 -5.14
C PRO A 496 23.62 45.94 -5.88
N LYS A 497 23.65 45.91 -7.22
CA LYS A 497 22.56 45.38 -8.07
C LYS A 497 22.24 43.91 -7.76
N TYR A 498 23.26 43.05 -7.62
CA TYR A 498 23.08 41.64 -7.34
C TYR A 498 22.69 41.39 -5.88
N ARG A 499 23.18 42.23 -4.96
CA ARG A 499 22.81 42.19 -3.55
C ARG A 499 21.33 42.53 -3.33
N GLU A 500 20.83 43.53 -4.04
CA GLU A 500 19.42 43.91 -3.98
C GLU A 500 18.52 42.79 -4.53
N LEU A 501 18.95 42.14 -5.62
CA LEU A 501 18.27 40.93 -6.12
C LEU A 501 18.28 39.81 -5.06
N GLY A 502 19.42 39.55 -4.41
CA GLY A 502 19.53 38.56 -3.34
C GLY A 502 18.59 38.82 -2.17
N LYS A 503 18.44 40.09 -1.76
CA LYS A 503 17.50 40.48 -0.69
C LYS A 503 16.05 40.25 -1.10
N ARG A 504 15.68 40.66 -2.32
CA ARG A 504 14.32 40.47 -2.86
C ARG A 504 13.97 38.99 -2.99
N LEU A 505 14.92 38.16 -3.43
CA LEU A 505 14.72 36.71 -3.52
C LEU A 505 14.61 36.08 -2.13
N ALA A 506 15.41 36.50 -1.16
CA ALA A 506 15.39 35.94 0.19
C ALA A 506 14.06 36.17 0.91
N GLY A 507 13.49 37.37 0.75
CA GLY A 507 12.16 37.71 1.27
C GLY A 507 10.99 37.14 0.46
N SER A 508 11.24 36.57 -0.72
CA SER A 508 10.18 36.04 -1.58
C SER A 508 9.82 34.60 -1.19
N GLN A 509 8.58 34.38 -0.78
CA GLN A 509 8.03 33.03 -0.58
C GLN A 509 8.09 32.18 -1.87
N LEU A 510 7.94 32.83 -3.03
CA LEU A 510 8.00 32.16 -4.33
C LEU A 510 9.40 31.60 -4.63
N TYR A 511 10.47 32.27 -4.19
CA TYR A 511 11.83 31.75 -4.32
C TYR A 511 11.98 30.41 -3.57
N TRP A 512 11.54 30.39 -2.31
CA TRP A 512 11.60 29.19 -1.47
C TRP A 512 10.79 28.04 -2.05
N TRP A 513 9.61 28.31 -2.60
CA TRP A 513 8.80 27.30 -3.29
C TRP A 513 9.48 26.83 -4.60
N PHE A 514 9.95 27.74 -5.45
CA PHE A 514 10.54 27.41 -6.75
C PHE A 514 11.82 26.59 -6.60
N PHE A 515 12.70 27.01 -5.69
CA PHE A 515 13.94 26.30 -5.44
C PHE A 515 13.70 24.93 -4.80
N SER A 516 12.73 24.87 -3.88
CA SER A 516 12.23 23.61 -3.32
C SER A 516 11.70 22.69 -4.43
N SER A 517 10.95 23.21 -5.39
CA SER A 517 10.47 22.42 -6.53
C SER A 517 11.65 21.84 -7.29
N LEU A 518 12.67 22.64 -7.62
CA LEU A 518 13.84 22.23 -8.40
C LEU A 518 14.56 20.98 -7.85
N SER A 519 14.58 20.79 -6.52
CA SER A 519 15.10 19.56 -5.89
C SER A 519 14.43 18.28 -6.41
N GLY A 520 13.16 18.37 -6.84
CA GLY A 520 12.39 17.27 -7.41
C GLY A 520 12.89 16.77 -8.77
N LEU A 521 13.72 17.55 -9.50
CA LEU A 521 14.37 17.08 -10.73
C LEU A 521 15.34 15.93 -10.48
N SER A 522 15.82 15.76 -9.24
CA SER A 522 16.60 14.58 -8.83
C SER A 522 15.90 13.26 -9.18
N LEU A 523 14.57 13.24 -9.31
CA LEU A 523 13.80 12.04 -9.68
C LEU A 523 14.21 11.45 -11.05
N LEU A 524 14.85 12.24 -11.91
CA LEU A 524 15.43 11.75 -13.17
C LEU A 524 16.53 10.70 -12.96
N VAL A 525 17.16 10.66 -11.79
CA VAL A 525 18.13 9.63 -11.41
C VAL A 525 17.47 8.27 -11.21
N GLU A 526 16.18 8.21 -10.85
CA GLU A 526 15.49 6.97 -10.47
C GLU A 526 14.96 6.17 -11.68
N ASP A 527 14.59 4.89 -11.53
CA ASP A 527 13.96 4.09 -12.60
C ASP A 527 12.59 4.62 -12.99
N LYS A 528 12.27 4.60 -14.30
CA LYS A 528 10.96 5.01 -14.84
C LYS A 528 9.77 4.43 -14.07
N HIS A 529 9.79 3.13 -13.74
CA HIS A 529 8.70 2.49 -12.98
C HIS A 529 8.58 3.02 -11.54
N ARG A 530 9.71 3.31 -10.88
CA ARG A 530 9.73 3.85 -9.51
C ARG A 530 9.34 5.32 -9.45
N ARG A 531 9.61 6.10 -10.50
CA ARG A 531 9.23 7.53 -10.59
C ARG A 531 7.74 7.74 -10.37
N GLU A 532 6.92 6.91 -11.01
CA GLU A 532 5.45 6.99 -10.87
C GLU A 532 5.00 6.64 -9.45
N GLU A 533 5.57 5.60 -8.84
CA GLU A 533 5.22 5.22 -7.47
C GLU A 533 5.64 6.28 -6.44
N LEU A 534 6.81 6.88 -6.62
CA LEU A 534 7.31 7.97 -5.76
C LEU A 534 6.47 9.24 -5.90
N ALA A 535 6.12 9.63 -7.14
CA ALA A 535 5.22 10.76 -7.39
C ALA A 535 3.87 10.56 -6.70
N MET A 536 3.27 9.37 -6.84
CA MET A 536 1.99 9.05 -6.22
C MET A 536 2.09 8.91 -4.69
N TYR A 537 3.28 8.62 -4.15
CA TYR A 537 3.51 8.60 -2.71
C TYR A 537 3.52 10.00 -2.09
N VAL A 538 4.19 10.97 -2.75
CA VAL A 538 4.32 12.35 -2.23
C VAL A 538 3.10 13.23 -2.54
N LEU A 539 2.39 12.96 -3.64
CA LEU A 539 1.23 13.72 -4.07
C LEU A 539 0.17 13.95 -2.98
N PRO A 540 -0.28 12.94 -2.22
CA PRO A 540 -1.27 13.17 -1.17
C PRO A 540 -0.73 14.03 -0.01
N LYS A 541 0.58 13.95 0.28
CA LYS A 541 1.23 14.77 1.31
C LYS A 541 1.32 16.23 0.90
N ALA A 542 1.72 16.47 -0.34
CA ALA A 542 1.73 17.81 -0.91
C ALA A 542 0.31 18.39 -1.01
N GLY A 543 -0.67 17.59 -1.45
CA GLY A 543 -2.07 18.03 -1.55
C GLY A 543 -2.70 18.40 -0.21
N GLU A 544 -2.46 17.61 0.85
CA GLU A 544 -2.91 17.94 2.21
C GLU A 544 -2.30 19.25 2.70
N SER A 545 -0.98 19.39 2.53
CA SER A 545 -0.25 20.61 2.91
C SER A 545 -0.75 21.84 2.14
N ALA A 546 -0.86 21.75 0.80
CA ALA A 546 -1.37 22.83 -0.04
C ALA A 546 -2.79 23.24 0.35
N TRP A 547 -3.65 22.28 0.67
CA TRP A 547 -5.02 22.56 1.10
C TRP A 547 -5.08 23.33 2.41
N ILE A 548 -4.25 22.96 3.39
CA ILE A 548 -4.18 23.68 4.67
C ILE A 548 -3.63 25.09 4.45
N THR A 549 -2.55 25.25 3.71
CA THR A 549 -1.97 26.55 3.36
C THR A 549 -2.99 27.44 2.66
N PHE A 550 -3.65 26.94 1.61
CA PHE A 550 -4.67 27.68 0.87
C PHE A 550 -5.81 28.15 1.78
N ARG A 551 -6.30 27.27 2.66
CA ARG A 551 -7.39 27.61 3.58
C ARG A 551 -7.01 28.68 4.62
N GLU A 552 -5.79 28.63 5.11
CA GLU A 552 -5.35 29.52 6.18
C GLU A 552 -4.90 30.88 5.62
N GLU A 553 -4.12 30.88 4.54
CA GLU A 553 -3.56 32.10 3.95
C GLU A 553 -4.55 32.81 3.01
N VAL A 554 -5.30 32.07 2.17
CA VAL A 554 -6.20 32.68 1.17
C VAL A 554 -7.60 32.87 1.73
N LEU A 555 -8.15 31.86 2.42
CA LEU A 555 -9.53 31.91 2.93
C LEU A 555 -9.63 32.46 4.36
N GLY A 556 -8.52 32.58 5.09
CA GLY A 556 -8.53 33.04 6.50
C GLY A 556 -9.24 32.09 7.47
N ILE A 557 -9.62 30.89 7.04
CA ILE A 557 -10.39 29.93 7.84
C ILE A 557 -9.41 29.03 8.60
N LYS A 558 -9.08 29.42 9.84
CA LYS A 558 -8.22 28.62 10.74
C LYS A 558 -8.71 27.18 10.79
N THR A 559 -7.80 26.24 10.54
CA THR A 559 -8.13 24.81 10.50
C THR A 559 -8.47 24.30 11.89
N ARG A 560 -9.74 24.37 12.28
CA ARG A 560 -10.22 23.64 13.45
C ARG A 560 -10.36 22.17 13.06
N ARG A 561 -9.52 21.31 13.64
CA ARG A 561 -9.54 19.84 13.41
C ARG A 561 -10.86 19.16 13.80
N LYS A 562 -11.79 19.89 14.43
CA LYS A 562 -13.14 19.41 14.77
C LYS A 562 -13.93 19.18 13.47
N GLY A 563 -14.26 17.92 13.17
CA GLY A 563 -15.04 17.53 11.98
C GLY A 563 -14.23 16.98 10.81
N ALA A 564 -12.90 16.81 10.94
CA ALA A 564 -12.03 16.27 9.88
C ALA A 564 -12.47 14.87 9.37
N TRP A 565 -13.15 14.09 10.22
CA TRP A 565 -13.66 12.78 9.85
C TRP A 565 -14.64 12.82 8.67
N LYS A 566 -15.41 13.90 8.49
CA LYS A 566 -16.33 14.05 7.35
C LYS A 566 -15.55 14.18 6.04
N ALA A 567 -14.47 14.96 6.06
CA ALA A 567 -13.59 15.13 4.91
C ALA A 567 -12.85 13.83 4.57
N ASP A 568 -12.37 13.10 5.58
CA ASP A 568 -11.72 11.79 5.38
C ASP A 568 -12.67 10.77 4.74
N VAL A 569 -13.93 10.73 5.19
CA VAL A 569 -14.97 9.87 4.65
C VAL A 569 -15.30 10.28 3.21
N ALA A 570 -15.54 11.57 2.96
CA ALA A 570 -15.84 12.07 1.62
C ALA A 570 -14.71 11.79 0.62
N LEU A 571 -13.45 12.01 1.03
CA LEU A 571 -12.29 11.74 0.19
C LEU A 571 -12.15 10.24 -0.11
N SER A 572 -12.40 9.38 0.89
CA SER A 572 -12.38 7.93 0.72
C SER A 572 -13.50 7.43 -0.20
N SER A 573 -14.72 7.97 -0.03
CA SER A 573 -15.85 7.71 -0.91
C SER A 573 -15.55 8.11 -2.35
N LEU A 574 -15.10 9.35 -2.58
CA LEU A 574 -14.77 9.84 -3.91
C LEU A 574 -13.66 9.01 -4.56
N GLY A 575 -12.56 8.78 -3.83
CA GLY A 575 -11.42 8.02 -4.34
C GLY A 575 -11.79 6.59 -4.71
N MET A 576 -12.55 5.89 -3.86
CA MET A 576 -12.97 4.52 -4.17
C MET A 576 -14.02 4.47 -5.28
N GLY A 577 -14.92 5.45 -5.36
CA GLY A 577 -15.86 5.58 -6.48
C GLY A 577 -15.13 5.66 -7.82
N MET A 578 -14.08 6.49 -7.91
CA MET A 578 -13.23 6.58 -9.10
C MET A 578 -12.54 5.25 -9.41
N VAL A 579 -11.88 4.64 -8.41
CA VAL A 579 -11.17 3.35 -8.57
C VAL A 579 -12.11 2.25 -9.05
N MET A 580 -13.30 2.13 -8.46
CA MET A 580 -14.28 1.11 -8.81
C MET A 580 -14.89 1.32 -10.19
N THR A 581 -15.11 2.58 -10.58
CA THR A 581 -15.55 2.92 -11.94
C THR A 581 -14.55 2.41 -12.97
N ILE A 582 -13.26 2.67 -12.74
CA ILE A 582 -12.20 2.24 -13.67
C ILE A 582 -12.03 0.72 -13.62
N TYR A 583 -12.13 0.10 -12.44
CA TYR A 583 -12.04 -1.35 -12.29
C TYR A 583 -13.09 -2.08 -13.15
N GLN A 584 -14.32 -1.57 -13.21
CA GLN A 584 -15.39 -2.18 -14.00
C GLN A 584 -15.34 -1.81 -15.50
N THR A 585 -14.99 -0.57 -15.83
CA THR A 585 -15.03 -0.09 -17.23
C THR A 585 -13.76 -0.40 -18.01
N ASN A 586 -12.60 -0.13 -17.42
CA ASN A 586 -11.29 -0.32 -18.06
C ASN A 586 -10.24 -0.74 -17.01
N PRO A 587 -10.28 -2.00 -16.55
CA PRO A 587 -9.35 -2.50 -15.53
C PRO A 587 -7.88 -2.41 -15.95
N ALA A 588 -7.61 -2.30 -17.26
CA ALA A 588 -6.25 -2.15 -17.77
C ALA A 588 -5.65 -0.77 -17.48
N ALA A 589 -6.45 0.26 -17.18
CA ALA A 589 -5.97 1.60 -16.84
C ALA A 589 -5.44 1.70 -15.39
N LEU A 590 -5.81 0.76 -14.51
CA LEU A 590 -5.26 0.66 -13.16
C LEU A 590 -3.85 0.07 -13.16
N SER A 591 -3.04 0.44 -12.16
CA SER A 591 -1.75 -0.21 -11.90
C SER A 591 -1.93 -1.72 -11.68
N GLY A 592 -0.98 -2.52 -12.18
CA GLY A 592 -1.04 -3.98 -12.09
C GLY A 592 -1.16 -4.50 -10.65
N LEU A 593 -0.55 -3.83 -9.67
CA LEU A 593 -0.68 -4.18 -8.25
C LEU A 593 -2.12 -3.94 -7.77
N VAL A 594 -2.66 -2.74 -8.02
CA VAL A 594 -4.03 -2.35 -7.60
C VAL A 594 -5.05 -3.30 -8.21
N ARG A 595 -4.93 -3.58 -9.52
CA ARG A 595 -5.80 -4.52 -10.23
C ARG A 595 -5.79 -5.92 -9.60
N ARG A 596 -4.60 -6.45 -9.27
CA ARG A 596 -4.48 -7.77 -8.63
C ARG A 596 -5.09 -7.80 -7.24
N ILE A 597 -4.85 -6.75 -6.44
CA ILE A 597 -5.43 -6.62 -5.10
C ILE A 597 -6.97 -6.57 -5.19
N LEU A 598 -7.52 -5.71 -6.06
CA LEU A 598 -8.96 -5.60 -6.24
C LEU A 598 -9.59 -6.88 -6.76
N TYR A 599 -8.94 -7.56 -7.72
CA TYR A 599 -9.39 -8.88 -8.19
C TYR A 599 -9.44 -9.90 -7.04
N GLN A 600 -8.47 -9.86 -6.14
CA GLN A 600 -8.43 -10.79 -5.02
C GLN A 600 -9.52 -10.51 -3.97
N PHE A 601 -9.84 -9.24 -3.70
CA PHE A 601 -10.85 -8.85 -2.71
C PHE A 601 -12.29 -8.86 -3.25
N ILE A 602 -12.48 -8.42 -4.49
CA ILE A 602 -13.80 -8.26 -5.12
C ILE A 602 -14.06 -9.42 -6.07
N GLY A 603 -13.13 -9.71 -6.97
CA GLY A 603 -13.30 -10.70 -8.03
C GLY A 603 -14.02 -10.15 -9.26
N PRO A 604 -14.37 -11.03 -10.20
CA PRO A 604 -15.21 -10.69 -11.34
C PRO A 604 -16.65 -10.46 -10.86
N ASN A 605 -17.30 -9.45 -11.44
CA ASN A 605 -18.72 -9.14 -11.22
C ASN A 605 -19.42 -9.04 -12.56
#